data_AF-A0A212LY98-F1
#
_entry.id   AF-A0A212LY98-F1
#
_cell.length_a   1.000
_cell.length_b   1.000
_cell.length_c   1.000
_cell.angle_alpha   90.00
_cell.angle_beta   90.00
_cell.angle_gamma   90.00
#
_symmetry.space_group_name_H-M   'P 1'
#
loop_
_entity.id
_entity.type
_entity.pdbx_description
1 polymer ?
#
loop_
_entity_poly.entity_id
_entity_poly.type
_entity_poly.pdbx_seq_one_letter_code
_entity_poly.pdbx_strand_id
1 'polypeptide(L)'
;MNIYFAGSIRGERQPENVETFKRIIDVLKKYGTVLTEHVGDSKLTSTGEKLPDCEIFNRDIKWLENADLVVAEVTSPNLGVTAGI
;
A
#
# COMPACT_ATOMS: atom_id res chain seq x y z
N MET A 1 13.17 10.75 4.66
CA MET A 1 12.42 9.69 5.35
C MET A 1 11.57 8.98 4.31
N ASN A 2 11.83 7.70 4.09
CA ASN A 2 11.06 6.83 3.22
C ASN A 2 9.96 6.15 4.04
N ILE A 3 8.73 6.19 3.54
CA ILE A 3 7.56 5.66 4.21
C ILE A 3 6.96 4.56 3.33
N TYR A 4 6.82 3.36 3.87
CA TYR A 4 6.08 2.28 3.24
C TYR A 4 4.65 2.28 3.79
N PHE A 5 3.67 2.49 2.91
CA PHE A 5 2.25 2.40 3.26
C PHE A 5 1.67 1.06 2.79
N ALA A 6 1.15 0.27 3.74
CA ALA A 6 0.48 -1.00 3.48
C ALA A 6 -1.04 -0.82 3.61
N GLY A 7 -1.80 -1.33 2.63
CA GLY A 7 -3.26 -1.34 2.67
C GLY A 7 -3.80 -2.53 1.88
N SER A 8 -5.03 -2.96 2.18
CA SER A 8 -5.68 -4.08 1.51
C SER A 8 -6.01 -3.75 0.04
N ILE A 9 -5.32 -4.38 -0.92
CA ILE A 9 -5.51 -4.13 -2.37
C ILE A 9 -6.38 -5.21 -3.03
N ARG A 10 -6.17 -6.49 -2.72
CA ARG A 10 -6.86 -7.62 -3.37
C ARG A 10 -8.12 -8.01 -2.61
N GLY A 11 -9.27 -8.01 -3.29
CA GLY A 11 -10.57 -8.45 -2.75
C GLY A 11 -11.40 -7.38 -2.01
N GLU A 12 -10.78 -6.28 -1.57
CA GLU A 12 -11.42 -5.28 -0.70
C GLU A 12 -11.21 -3.83 -1.15
N ARG A 13 -10.86 -3.62 -2.43
CA ARG A 13 -10.69 -2.28 -3.01
C ARG A 13 -12.05 -1.63 -3.31
N GLN A 14 -12.81 -1.35 -2.26
CA GLN A 14 -14.04 -0.56 -2.32
C GLN A 14 -13.68 0.93 -2.46
N PRO A 15 -14.52 1.75 -3.12
CA PRO A 15 -14.25 3.17 -3.32
C PRO A 15 -13.88 3.93 -2.03
N GLU A 16 -14.54 3.59 -0.92
CA GLU A 16 -14.30 4.17 0.41
C GLU A 16 -12.89 3.86 0.96
N ASN A 17 -12.36 2.67 0.69
CA ASN A 17 -11.02 2.27 1.13
C ASN A 17 -9.96 3.01 0.32
N VAL A 18 -10.18 3.16 -1.00
CA VAL A 18 -9.28 3.91 -1.86
C VAL A 18 -9.23 5.39 -1.47
N GLU A 19 -10.37 6.00 -1.13
CA GLU A 19 -10.39 7.39 -0.64
C GLU A 19 -9.65 7.53 0.69
N THR A 20 -9.81 6.56 1.59
CA THR A 20 -9.12 6.52 2.88
C THR A 20 -7.60 6.41 2.69
N PHE A 21 -7.14 5.46 1.86
CA PHE A 21 -5.71 5.33 1.49
C PHE A 21 -5.18 6.60 0.84
N LYS A 22 -5.98 7.16 -0.07
CA LYS A 22 -5.98 8.57 -0.53
C LYS A 22 -5.42 9.54 0.50
N ARG A 23 -6.28 9.78 1.48
CA ARG A 23 -6.10 10.79 2.53
C ARG A 23 -4.89 10.47 3.41
N ILE A 24 -4.67 9.20 3.75
CA ILE A 24 -3.53 8.78 4.57
C ILE A 24 -2.22 9.09 3.83
N ILE A 25 -2.10 8.67 2.56
CA ILE A 25 -0.92 8.92 1.73
C ILE A 25 -0.66 10.43 1.60
N ASP A 26 -1.69 11.24 1.37
CA ASP A 26 -1.56 12.71 1.27
C ASP A 26 -1.06 13.35 2.57
N VAL A 27 -1.40 12.78 3.73
CA VAL A 27 -0.86 13.21 5.03
C VAL A 27 0.60 12.76 5.17
N LEU A 28 0.91 11.50 4.87
CA LEU A 28 2.26 10.94 4.98
C LEU A 28 3.28 11.66 4.10
N LYS A 29 2.86 12.11 2.91
CA LYS A 29 3.66 12.93 1.99
C LYS A 29 4.22 14.21 2.60
N LYS A 30 3.61 14.73 3.68
CA LYS A 30 4.10 15.91 4.41
C LYS A 30 5.32 15.59 5.28
N TYR A 31 5.54 14.31 5.61
CA TYR A 31 6.59 13.85 6.51
C TYR A 31 7.73 13.13 5.77
N GLY A 32 7.48 12.64 4.55
CA GLY A 32 8.49 11.91 3.78
C GLY A 32 8.01 11.45 2.41
N THR A 33 8.87 10.68 1.74
CA THR A 33 8.58 10.05 0.45
C THR A 33 7.80 8.77 0.70
N VAL A 34 6.57 8.67 0.18
CA VAL A 34 5.79 7.43 0.26
C VAL A 34 6.18 6.52 -0.90
N LEU A 35 6.67 5.32 -0.62
CA LEU A 35 7.15 4.39 -1.67
C LEU A 35 6.01 3.70 -2.43
N THR A 36 4.84 3.60 -1.79
CA THR A 36 3.67 2.84 -2.27
C THR A 36 2.49 3.76 -2.62
N GLU A 37 2.74 4.94 -3.20
CA GLU A 37 1.67 5.93 -3.50
C GLU A 37 0.54 5.37 -4.37
N HIS A 38 0.88 4.42 -5.25
CA HIS A 38 -0.06 3.76 -6.17
C HIS A 38 -1.18 3.01 -5.43
N VAL A 39 -1.00 2.66 -4.15
CA VAL A 39 -2.03 2.01 -3.33
C VAL A 39 -3.29 2.89 -3.22
N GLY A 40 -3.13 4.22 -3.20
CA GLY A 40 -4.22 5.20 -3.19
C GLY A 40 -4.76 5.60 -4.57
N ASP A 41 -4.26 5.03 -5.67
CA ASP A 41 -4.69 5.42 -7.02
C ASP A 41 -6.04 4.80 -7.41
N SER A 42 -7.08 5.61 -7.59
CA SER A 42 -8.40 5.15 -8.03
C SER A 42 -8.43 4.44 -9.40
N LYS A 43 -7.36 4.55 -10.20
CA LYS A 43 -7.22 3.83 -11.48
C LYS A 43 -6.74 2.39 -11.33
N LEU A 44 -6.21 2.01 -10.15
CA LEU A 44 -5.87 0.61 -9.87
C LEU A 44 -7.17 -0.20 -9.78
N THR A 45 -7.32 -1.20 -10.63
CA THR A 45 -8.52 -2.06 -10.66
C THR A 45 -8.58 -2.97 -9.44
N SER A 46 -9.76 -3.52 -9.16
CA SER A 46 -9.97 -4.49 -8.06
C SER A 46 -9.17 -5.79 -8.22
N THR A 47 -8.60 -6.03 -9.40
CA THR A 47 -7.63 -7.11 -9.67
C THR A 47 -6.20 -6.78 -9.22
N GLY A 48 -5.95 -5.57 -8.71
CA GLY A 48 -4.62 -5.12 -8.31
C GLY A 48 -3.75 -4.73 -9.51
N GLU A 49 -2.43 -4.82 -9.32
CA GLU A 49 -1.44 -4.51 -10.35
C GLU A 49 -1.34 -5.61 -11.41
N LYS A 50 -0.99 -5.23 -12.65
CA LYS A 50 -0.85 -6.15 -13.79
C LYS A 50 0.51 -6.88 -13.83
N LEU A 51 1.25 -6.89 -12.73
CA LEU A 51 2.55 -7.54 -12.63
C LEU A 51 2.40 -8.97 -12.09
N PRO A 52 3.32 -9.90 -12.42
CA PRO A 52 3.38 -11.21 -11.79
C PRO A 52 3.54 -11.09 -10.27
N ASP A 53 2.87 -11.96 -9.51
CA ASP A 53 2.88 -11.94 -8.04
C ASP A 53 4.30 -11.96 -7.44
N CYS A 54 5.22 -12.72 -8.05
CA CYS A 54 6.61 -12.77 -7.60
C CYS A 54 7.36 -11.44 -7.82
N GLU A 55 7.03 -10.70 -8.88
CA GLU A 55 7.64 -9.39 -9.14
C GLU A 55 7.09 -8.33 -8.19
N ILE A 56 5.79 -8.36 -7.91
CA ILE A 56 5.16 -7.51 -6.89
C ILE A 56 5.82 -7.77 -5.54
N PHE A 57 5.92 -9.04 -5.13
CA PHE A 57 6.56 -9.43 -3.87
C PHE A 57 8.01 -8.93 -3.79
N ASN A 58 8.84 -9.21 -4.79
CA ASN A 58 10.24 -8.81 -4.77
C ASN A 58 10.43 -7.29 -4.75
N ARG A 59 9.57 -6.54 -5.44
CA ARG A 59 9.60 -5.08 -5.42
C ARG A 59 9.14 -4.53 -4.07
N ASP A 60 8.08 -5.09 -3.51
CA ASP A 60 7.53 -4.67 -2.23
C ASP A 60 8.52 -4.94 -1.09
N ILE A 61 9.21 -6.09 -1.09
CA ILE A 61 10.32 -6.37 -0.16
C ILE A 61 11.42 -5.31 -0.28
N LYS A 62 11.85 -4.95 -1.50
CA LYS A 62 12.86 -3.89 -1.67
C LYS A 62 12.38 -2.55 -1.13
N TRP A 63 11.12 -2.18 -1.32
CA TRP A 63 10.58 -0.95 -0.75
C TRP A 63 10.53 -1.01 0.77
N LEU A 64 10.17 -2.16 1.34
CA LEU A 64 10.15 -2.37 2.79
C LEU A 64 11.56 -2.22 3.39
N GLU A 65 12.57 -2.84 2.77
CA GLU A 65 13.98 -2.75 3.19
C GLU A 65 14.53 -1.32 3.13
N ASN A 66 14.00 -0.48 2.24
CA ASN A 66 14.40 0.92 2.08
C ASN A 66 13.55 1.90 2.89
N ALA A 67 12.54 1.41 3.63
CA ALA A 67 11.65 2.24 4.41
C ALA A 67 12.25 2.58 5.78
N ASP A 68 12.18 3.85 6.17
CA ASP A 68 12.49 4.30 7.52
C ASP A 68 11.29 4.11 8.46
N LEU A 69 10.08 4.08 7.90
CA LEU A 69 8.81 3.96 8.62
C LEU A 69 7.81 3.12 7.82
N VAL A 70 7.11 2.22 8.50
CA VAL A 70 5.99 1.45 7.94
C VAL A 70 4.68 1.94 8.56
N VAL A 71 3.67 2.19 7.73
CA VAL A 71 2.32 2.55 8.14
C VAL A 71 1.34 1.59 7.48
N ALA A 72 0.58 0.83 8.27
CA ALA A 72 -0.39 -0.13 7.77
C ALA A 72 -1.82 0.25 8.16
N GLU A 73 -2.73 0.21 7.19
CA GLU A 73 -4.18 0.29 7.40
C GLU A 73 -4.73 -1.15 7.47
N VAL A 74 -5.31 -1.51 8.62
CA VAL A 74 -5.67 -2.91 8.99
C VAL A 74 -7.12 -3.06 9.46
N THR A 75 -8.00 -2.11 9.12
CA THR A 75 -9.42 -2.14 9.55
C THR A 75 -10.16 -3.35 8.99
N SER A 76 -9.75 -3.87 7.84
CA SER A 76 -10.28 -5.10 7.25
C SER A 76 -9.30 -6.26 7.41
N PRO A 77 -9.76 -7.46 7.82
CA PRO A 77 -8.89 -8.61 8.03
C PRO A 77 -8.31 -9.12 6.70
N ASN A 78 -7.05 -8.74 6.42
CA ASN A 78 -6.31 -9.20 5.25
C ASN A 78 -4.99 -9.91 5.66
N LEU A 79 -4.85 -11.17 5.25
CA LEU A 79 -3.66 -12.01 5.44
C LEU A 79 -2.38 -11.39 4.85
N GLY A 80 -2.48 -10.68 3.72
CA GLY A 80 -1.34 -10.05 3.04
C GLY A 80 -0.79 -8.83 3.77
N VAL A 81 -1.65 -8.03 4.41
CA VAL A 81 -1.19 -6.89 5.23
C VAL A 81 -0.54 -7.40 6.50
N THR A 82 -1.13 -8.42 7.14
CA THR A 82 -0.60 -9.01 8.40
C THR A 82 0.73 -9.77 8.19
N ALA A 83 0.96 -10.35 7.01
CA ALA A 83 2.18 -11.12 6.74
C ALA A 83 3.43 -10.24 6.45
N GLY A 84 3.24 -8.96 6.14
CA GLY A 84 4.32 -8.03 5.79
C GLY A 84 4.77 -7.08 6.91
N ILE A 85 4.11 -7.13 8.08
CA ILE A 85 4.47 -6.39 9.31
C ILE A 85 5.09 -7.36 10.30
#